data_AF-A0A2S2NYS0-F1
#
_entry.id   AF-A0A2S2NYS0-F1
#
_cell.length_a   1.000
_cell.length_b   1.000
_cell.length_c   1.000
_cell.angle_alpha   90.00
_cell.angle_beta   90.00
_cell.angle_gamma   90.00
#
_symmetry.space_group_name_H-M   'P 1'
#
loop_
_entity.id
_entity.type
_entity.pdbx_description
1 polymer ?
#
loop_
_entity_poly.entity_id
_entity_poly.type
_entity_poly.pdbx_seq_one_letter_code
_entity_poly.pdbx_strand_id
1 'polypeptide(L)'
;KTTINKYIKDIHYPFPRIEELFAIIQGGETFSKLDFSNAYNQLKLDDNTSKLLAWSTHKGTYEVLRMPYGIKPATAIFQREVEKVFKDCSYTANLLDDIIVTGK
;
A
#
# COMPACT_ATOMS: atom_id res chain seq x y z
N LYS A 1 -11.37 14.88 -4.80
CA LYS A 1 -10.83 15.12 -3.44
C LYS A 1 -9.36 15.52 -3.56
N THR A 2 -9.12 16.77 -3.96
CA THR A 2 -7.78 17.28 -4.29
C THR A 2 -7.32 18.34 -3.29
N THR A 3 -8.14 18.59 -2.27
CA THR A 3 -8.01 19.74 -1.37
C THR A 3 -6.92 19.52 -0.33
N ILE A 4 -6.79 18.31 0.21
CA ILE A 4 -5.89 18.04 1.33
C ILE A 4 -4.49 17.57 0.91
N ASN A 5 -4.36 16.91 -0.24
CA ASN A 5 -3.06 16.44 -0.76
C ASN A 5 -2.03 17.56 -0.95
N LYS A 6 -2.47 18.81 -1.10
CA LYS A 6 -1.61 20.00 -1.18
C LYS A 6 -0.92 20.33 0.14
N TYR A 7 -1.55 19.97 1.26
CA TYR A 7 -1.09 20.28 2.62
C TYR A 7 -0.50 19.05 3.32
N ILE A 8 -0.67 17.87 2.75
CA ILE A 8 -0.06 16.64 3.25
C ILE A 8 1.40 16.58 2.77
N LYS A 9 2.31 16.34 3.72
CA LYS A 9 3.72 16.10 3.41
C LYS A 9 3.86 14.85 2.55
N ASP A 10 4.63 14.97 1.47
CA ASP A 10 4.94 13.84 0.62
C ASP A 10 5.80 12.80 1.35
N ILE A 11 5.56 11.53 1.04
CA ILE A 11 6.36 10.42 1.55
C ILE A 11 6.92 9.70 0.35
N HIS A 12 8.24 9.77 0.20
CA HIS A 12 8.96 9.03 -0.81
C HIS A 12 9.45 7.72 -0.20
N TYR A 13 9.01 6.61 -0.78
CA TYR A 13 9.52 5.29 -0.50
C TYR A 13 10.10 4.73 -1.80
N PRO A 14 11.33 4.19 -1.80
CA PRO A 14 11.93 3.64 -3.02
C PRO A 14 11.09 2.44 -3.47
N PHE A 15 10.67 2.45 -4.73
CA PHE A 15 10.08 1.26 -5.33
C PHE A 15 11.20 0.36 -5.84
N PRO A 16 11.07 -0.96 -5.67
CA PRO A 16 12.04 -1.91 -6.21
C PRO A 16 12.09 -1.77 -7.73
N ARG A 17 13.28 -1.92 -8.29
CA ARG A 17 13.43 -1.95 -9.74
C ARG A 17 12.90 -3.28 -10.28
N ILE A 18 12.46 -3.27 -11.53
CA ILE A 18 11.93 -4.47 -12.19
C ILE A 18 12.99 -5.59 -12.19
N GLU A 19 14.27 -5.25 -12.38
CA GLU A 19 15.37 -6.20 -12.36
C GLU A 19 15.56 -6.85 -10.97
N GLU A 20 15.35 -6.10 -9.89
CA GLU A 20 15.44 -6.61 -8.52
C GLU A 20 14.29 -7.60 -8.23
N LEU A 21 13.08 -7.29 -8.69
CA LEU A 21 11.93 -8.18 -8.58
C LEU A 21 12.16 -9.50 -9.33
N PHE A 22 12.69 -9.43 -10.57
CA PHE A 22 13.01 -10.62 -11.36
C PHE A 22 14.12 -11.47 -10.74
N ALA A 23 15.11 -10.85 -10.09
CA ALA A 23 16.15 -11.57 -9.38
C ALA A 23 15.60 -12.38 -8.19
N ILE A 24 14.61 -11.84 -7.47
CA ILE A 24 13.98 -12.52 -6.31
C ILE A 24 13.22 -13.78 -6.74
N ILE A 25 12.53 -13.72 -7.89
CA ILE A 25 11.71 -14.83 -8.38
C ILE A 25 12.46 -15.75 -9.36
N GLN A 26 13.77 -15.54 -9.53
CA GLN A 26 14.58 -16.33 -10.45
C GLN A 26 14.64 -17.80 -10.02
N GLY A 27 14.48 -18.71 -10.99
CA GLY A 27 14.61 -20.15 -10.76
C GLY A 27 13.36 -20.83 -10.20
N GLY A 28 12.26 -20.11 -10.07
CA GLY A 28 10.95 -20.72 -9.81
C GLY A 28 10.33 -21.33 -11.07
N GLU A 29 9.59 -22.42 -10.88
CA GLU A 29 8.93 -23.18 -11.94
C GLU A 29 7.42 -22.85 -12.01
N THR A 30 6.83 -22.54 -10.85
CA THR A 30 5.44 -22.08 -10.74
C THR A 30 5.34 -20.70 -10.11
N PHE A 31 4.35 -19.92 -10.57
CA PHE A 31 4.10 -18.57 -10.12
C PHE A 31 2.66 -18.43 -9.65
N SER A 32 2.49 -17.78 -8.50
CA SER A 32 1.18 -17.37 -7.99
C SER A 32 1.16 -15.87 -7.84
N LYS A 33 0.12 -15.25 -8.37
CA LYS A 33 -0.16 -13.83 -8.17
C LYS A 33 -1.22 -13.69 -7.09
N LEU A 34 -0.90 -12.91 -6.06
CA LEU A 34 -1.84 -12.50 -5.02
C LEU A 34 -2.14 -11.01 -5.22
N ASP A 35 -3.41 -10.66 -5.06
CA ASP A 35 -3.89 -9.29 -5.12
C ASP A 35 -4.61 -8.95 -3.81
N PHE A 36 -4.35 -7.77 -3.27
CA PHE A 36 -4.98 -7.34 -2.03
C PHE A 36 -6.38 -6.79 -2.27
N SER A 37 -7.39 -7.51 -1.78
CA SER A 37 -8.74 -6.95 -1.66
C SER A 37 -8.73 -5.70 -0.76
N ASN A 38 -9.24 -4.58 -1.28
CA ASN A 38 -9.31 -3.31 -0.56
C ASN A 38 -7.96 -2.86 0.07
N ALA A 39 -6.85 -3.06 -0.66
CA ALA A 39 -5.47 -2.83 -0.23
C ALA A 39 -5.28 -1.70 0.81
N TYR A 40 -5.44 -0.44 0.42
CA TYR A 40 -5.18 0.69 1.32
C TYR A 40 -6.09 0.69 2.56
N ASN A 41 -7.34 0.24 2.44
CA ASN A 41 -8.24 0.17 3.59
C ASN A 41 -7.81 -0.84 4.66
N GLN A 42 -6.81 -1.69 4.39
CA GLN A 42 -6.23 -2.55 5.41
C GLN A 42 -5.42 -1.76 6.45
N LEU A 43 -4.88 -0.59 6.07
CA LEU A 43 -4.15 0.28 6.99
C LEU A 43 -5.09 1.05 7.92
N LYS A 44 -4.88 0.94 9.23
CA LYS A 44 -5.57 1.74 10.24
C LYS A 44 -4.97 3.15 10.29
N LEU A 45 -5.83 4.14 10.47
CA LEU A 45 -5.42 5.51 10.72
C LEU A 45 -5.37 5.77 12.22
N ASP A 46 -4.44 6.64 12.64
CA ASP A 46 -4.49 7.23 13.98
C ASP A 46 -5.62 8.27 14.08
N ASP A 47 -6.03 8.59 15.30
CA ASP A 47 -7.17 9.47 15.56
C ASP A 47 -7.00 10.88 14.96
N ASN A 48 -5.78 11.42 14.93
CA ASN A 48 -5.53 12.75 14.38
C ASN A 48 -5.66 12.73 12.85
N THR A 49 -5.10 11.70 12.20
CA THR A 49 -5.22 11.52 10.75
C THR A 49 -6.65 11.18 10.33
N SER A 50 -7.37 10.39 11.12
CA SER A 50 -8.79 10.05 10.91
C SER A 50 -9.66 11.32 10.83
N LYS A 51 -9.45 12.25 11.77
CA LYS A 51 -10.11 13.57 11.78
C LYS A 51 -9.72 14.43 10.58
N LEU A 52 -8.44 14.44 10.23
CA LEU A 52 -7.94 15.19 9.09
C LEU A 52 -8.55 14.70 7.76
N LEU A 53 -8.74 13.40 7.63
CA LEU A 53 -9.26 12.75 6.42
C LEU A 53 -10.79 12.56 6.43
N ALA A 54 -11.49 13.16 7.39
CA ALA A 54 -12.93 13.04 7.55
C ALA A 54 -13.71 13.44 6.27
N TRP A 55 -14.83 12.76 6.03
CA TRP A 55 -15.67 12.99 4.86
C TRP A 55 -16.93 13.74 5.26
N SER A 56 -17.11 14.93 4.67
CA SER A 56 -18.36 15.66 4.77
C SER A 56 -19.35 15.16 3.71
N THR A 57 -20.50 14.72 4.17
CA THR A 57 -21.64 14.32 3.34
C THR A 57 -22.84 15.21 3.68
N HIS A 58 -23.91 15.15 2.88
CA HIS A 58 -25.17 15.85 3.18
C HIS A 58 -25.81 15.40 4.51
N LYS A 59 -25.39 14.26 5.08
CA LYS A 59 -25.88 13.73 6.37
C LYS A 59 -25.00 14.10 7.56
N GLY A 60 -23.88 14.78 7.33
CA GLY A 60 -22.90 15.13 8.35
C GLY A 60 -21.48 14.72 7.98
N THR A 61 -20.56 14.99 8.91
CA THR A 61 -19.14 14.69 8.77
C THR A 61 -18.81 13.38 9.49
N TYR A 62 -18.16 12.47 8.77
CA TYR A 62 -17.78 11.15 9.26
C TYR A 62 -16.27 11.01 9.30
N GLU A 63 -15.75 10.55 10.43
CA GLU A 63 -14.35 10.18 10.58
C GLU A 63 -14.04 8.87 9.84
N VAL A 64 -12.87 8.81 9.22
CA VAL A 64 -12.46 7.63 8.44
C VAL A 64 -11.40 6.87 9.23
N LEU A 65 -11.69 5.62 9.59
CA LEU A 65 -10.81 4.82 10.44
C LEU A 65 -9.69 4.07 9.69
N ARG A 66 -9.76 4.05 8.35
CA ARG A 66 -8.85 3.32 7.45
C ARG A 66 -8.36 4.21 6.33
N MET A 67 -7.16 3.96 5.82
CA MET A 67 -6.57 4.79 4.76
C MET A 67 -7.49 4.83 3.52
N PRO A 68 -7.97 6.02 3.11
CA PRO A 68 -8.82 6.14 1.93
C PRO A 68 -7.97 6.24 0.65
N TYR A 69 -8.55 5.78 -0.47
CA TYR A 69 -7.95 5.94 -1.78
C TYR A 69 -7.82 7.42 -2.19
N GLY A 70 -6.76 7.73 -2.95
CA GLY A 70 -6.50 9.07 -3.50
C GLY A 70 -5.72 10.00 -2.58
N ILE A 71 -5.22 9.52 -1.43
CA ILE A 71 -4.31 10.26 -0.56
C ILE A 71 -2.87 10.11 -1.05
N LYS A 72 -2.17 11.24 -1.22
CA LYS A 72 -0.84 11.29 -1.85
C LYS A 72 0.17 10.29 -1.28
N PRO A 73 0.41 10.21 0.05
CA PRO A 73 1.36 9.26 0.63
C PRO A 73 0.86 7.82 0.73
N ALA A 74 -0.40 7.51 0.40
CA ALA A 74 -0.99 6.19 0.69
C ALA A 74 -0.21 5.04 0.05
N THR A 75 0.16 5.19 -1.22
CA THR A 75 0.90 4.18 -1.99
C THR A 75 2.27 3.90 -1.40
N ALA A 76 3.04 4.94 -1.03
CA ALA A 76 4.36 4.78 -0.45
C ALA A 76 4.32 4.15 0.95
N ILE A 77 3.33 4.53 1.77
CA ILE A 77 3.10 3.90 3.07
C ILE A 77 2.74 2.42 2.88
N PHE A 78 1.82 2.11 1.97
CA PHE A 78 1.37 0.75 1.73
C PHE A 78 2.51 -0.15 1.25
N GLN A 79 3.29 0.29 0.26
CA GLN A 79 4.48 -0.44 -0.21
C GLN A 79 5.42 -0.79 0.95
N ARG A 80 5.74 0.19 1.80
CA ARG A 80 6.62 -0.01 2.95
C ARG A 80 6.08 -1.03 3.94
N GLU A 81 4.78 -0.97 4.25
CA GLU A 81 4.18 -1.91 5.21
C GLU A 81 4.08 -3.33 4.62
N VAL A 82 3.76 -3.48 3.34
CA VAL A 82 3.75 -4.79 2.65
C VAL A 82 5.17 -5.38 2.62
N GLU A 83 6.18 -4.61 2.23
CA GLU A 83 7.57 -5.09 2.23
C GLU A 83 8.03 -5.57 3.61
N LYS A 84 7.63 -4.88 4.69
CA LYS A 84 7.94 -5.33 6.05
C LYS A 84 7.28 -6.66 6.39
N VAL A 85 6.04 -6.88 5.96
CA VAL A 85 5.30 -8.13 6.22
C VAL A 85 5.92 -9.30 5.48
N PHE A 86 6.36 -9.11 4.23
CA PHE A 86 6.94 -10.17 3.39
C PHE A 86 8.48 -10.24 3.47
N LYS A 87 9.12 -9.43 4.32
CA LYS A 87 10.58 -9.35 4.42
C LYS A 87 11.26 -10.71 4.66
N ASP A 88 10.61 -11.56 5.45
CA ASP A 88 11.15 -12.88 5.82
C ASP A 88 10.63 -14.02 4.91
N CYS A 89 9.78 -13.69 3.92
CA CYS A 89 9.25 -14.63 2.94
C CYS A 89 10.19 -14.69 1.73
N SER A 90 11.03 -15.73 1.67
CA SER A 90 11.85 -16.00 0.47
C SER A 90 10.95 -16.27 -0.75
N TYR A 91 11.46 -15.98 -1.95
CA TYR A 91 10.75 -16.18 -3.24
C TYR A 91 9.45 -15.39 -3.37
N THR A 92 9.30 -14.31 -2.59
CA THR A 92 8.17 -13.40 -2.65
C THR A 92 8.65 -12.01 -3.06
N ALA A 93 8.06 -11.46 -4.11
CA ALA A 93 8.34 -10.13 -4.61
C ALA A 93 7.04 -9.34 -4.64
N ASN A 94 7.07 -8.07 -4.22
CA ASN A 94 5.88 -7.23 -4.17
C ASN A 94 6.09 -5.92 -4.96
N LEU A 95 5.05 -5.51 -5.67
CA LEU A 95 4.98 -4.24 -6.36
C LEU A 95 3.59 -3.64 -6.12
N LEU A 96 3.52 -2.62 -5.27
CA LEU A 96 2.28 -2.00 -4.83
C LEU A 96 1.34 -3.03 -4.20
N ASP A 97 0.20 -3.25 -4.85
CA ASP A 97 -0.86 -4.14 -4.38
C ASP A 97 -0.68 -5.57 -4.94
N ASP A 98 0.23 -5.76 -5.90
CA ASP A 98 0.52 -7.06 -6.52
C ASP A 98 1.67 -7.76 -5.78
N ILE A 99 1.42 -8.98 -5.33
CA ILE A 99 2.46 -9.87 -4.79
C ILE A 99 2.61 -11.07 -5.71
N ILE A 100 3.87 -11.37 -6.05
CA ILE A 100 4.25 -12.56 -6.79
C ILE A 100 4.99 -13.48 -5.85
N VAL A 101 4.51 -14.72 -5.77
CA VAL A 101 5.16 -15.81 -5.03
C VAL A 101 5.58 -16.86 -6.04
N THR A 102 6.79 -17.39 -5.89
CA THR A 102 7.29 -18.46 -6.75
C THR A 102 7.84 -19.64 -5.96
N GLY A 103 7.87 -20.80 -6.60
CA GLY A 103 8.34 -22.07 -6.03
C GLY A 103 8.68 -23.08 -7.13
N LYS A 104 9.22 -24.23 -6.72
CA LYS A 104 9.37 -25.40 -7.58
C LYS A 104 8.03 -26.10 -7.71
#